data_AF-A0A7T4QP87-F1
#
_entry.id   AF-A0A7T4QP87-F1
#
_cell.length_a   1.000
_cell.length_b   1.000
_cell.length_c   1.000
_cell.angle_alpha   90.00
_cell.angle_beta   90.00
_cell.angle_gamma   90.00
#
_symmetry.space_group_name_H-M   'P 1'
#
loop_
_entity.id
_entity.type
_entity.pdbx_description
1 polymer ?
#
loop_
_entity_poly.entity_id
_entity_poly.type
_entity_poly.pdbx_seq_one_letter_code
_entity_poly.pdbx_strand_id
1 'polypeptide(L)'
;MIVTSTNTIEGREVLRYFDPISATAVIGANALSEIGASFVDFFGGRSRNYENKLEELYKSVVESLKQNARSYRADAVIGFSVNIDELSGKGTQMFMITAIGTPVLLNEIKHIQAEAVGGDIDGSVIKNKVKASLIIERYTGIYTMDNATAEFIATSRLTEFVPLLFKAMNETGEDQEFKDRQATLYV
;
A
#
# COMPACT_ATOMS: atom_id res chain seq x y z
N MET A 1 3.22 6.72 -14.70
CA MET A 1 2.08 7.28 -13.95
C MET A 1 1.26 6.14 -13.40
N ILE A 2 1.09 6.09 -12.09
CA ILE A 2 0.27 5.09 -11.40
C ILE A 2 -1.21 5.46 -11.60
N VAL A 3 -2.07 4.48 -11.81
CA VAL A 3 -3.53 4.66 -11.81
C VAL A 3 -4.10 3.55 -10.94
N THR A 4 -4.89 3.92 -9.94
CA THR A 4 -5.44 2.95 -8.99
C THR A 4 -6.90 3.27 -8.65
N SER A 5 -7.70 2.23 -8.46
CA SER A 5 -9.07 2.35 -7.95
C SER A 5 -9.13 2.66 -6.46
N THR A 6 -8.02 2.49 -5.74
CA THR A 6 -7.91 2.88 -4.33
C THR A 6 -7.81 4.39 -4.17
N ASN A 7 -8.20 4.89 -2.99
CA ASN A 7 -8.11 6.31 -2.65
C ASN A 7 -6.72 6.72 -2.14
N THR A 8 -5.82 5.75 -1.91
CA THR A 8 -4.47 5.96 -1.39
C THR A 8 -3.46 5.06 -2.10
N ILE A 9 -2.19 5.45 -2.06
CA ILE A 9 -1.06 4.65 -2.55
C ILE A 9 -0.15 4.36 -1.35
N GLU A 10 0.03 3.09 -1.01
CA GLU A 10 0.83 2.70 0.14
C GLU A 10 2.29 3.17 0.03
N GLY A 11 2.84 3.65 1.14
CA GLY A 11 4.21 4.17 1.21
C GLY A 11 4.41 5.54 0.52
N ARG A 12 3.35 6.18 0.02
CA ARG A 12 3.39 7.50 -0.63
C ARG A 12 2.30 8.41 -0.08
N GLU A 13 2.67 9.62 0.30
CA GLU A 13 1.71 10.64 0.74
C GLU A 13 1.29 11.52 -0.45
N VAL A 14 0.02 11.92 -0.51
CA VAL A 14 -0.47 12.87 -1.50
C VAL A 14 -0.13 14.30 -1.05
N LEU A 15 0.71 14.99 -1.83
CA LEU A 15 1.07 16.39 -1.59
C LEU A 15 0.05 17.38 -2.13
N ARG A 16 -0.63 17.02 -3.22
CA ARG A 16 -1.63 17.86 -3.88
C ARG A 16 -2.67 17.02 -4.60
N TYR A 17 -3.93 17.39 -4.43
CA TYR A 17 -5.04 16.91 -5.23
C TYR A 17 -5.34 17.93 -6.33
N PHE A 18 -5.56 17.44 -7.55
CA PHE A 18 -6.08 18.25 -8.66
C PHE A 18 -7.58 17.98 -8.83
N ASP A 19 -8.25 18.77 -9.66
CA ASP A 19 -9.66 18.54 -9.96
C ASP A 19 -9.86 17.15 -10.61
N PRO A 20 -10.96 16.45 -10.29
CA PRO A 20 -11.30 15.19 -10.93
C PRO A 20 -11.38 15.36 -12.44
N ILE A 21 -10.81 14.39 -13.16
CA ILE A 21 -10.81 14.35 -14.61
C ILE A 21 -11.61 13.15 -15.11
N SER A 22 -12.08 13.25 -16.35
CA SER A 22 -12.76 12.17 -17.05
C SER A 22 -12.19 11.95 -18.44
N ALA A 23 -12.38 10.74 -18.95
CA ALA A 23 -12.10 10.37 -20.33
C ALA A 23 -13.19 9.41 -20.82
N THR A 24 -13.68 9.63 -22.04
CA THR A 24 -14.80 8.86 -22.59
C THR A 24 -14.47 8.32 -23.98
N ALA A 25 -14.87 7.08 -24.26
CA ALA A 25 -14.84 6.47 -25.58
C ALA A 25 -16.23 5.92 -25.93
N VAL A 26 -16.61 5.98 -27.21
CA VAL A 26 -17.93 5.55 -27.70
C VAL A 26 -17.78 4.45 -28.74
N ILE A 27 -18.58 3.40 -28.61
CA ILE A 27 -18.72 2.29 -29.57
C ILE A 27 -20.02 2.47 -30.32
N GLY A 28 -19.94 2.57 -31.65
CA GLY A 28 -21.12 2.61 -32.52
C GLY A 28 -21.71 1.23 -32.80
N ALA A 29 -22.99 1.19 -33.24
CA ALA A 29 -23.68 -0.05 -33.60
C ALA A 29 -22.99 -0.90 -34.69
N ASN A 30 -22.22 -0.27 -35.57
CA ASN A 30 -21.47 -0.98 -36.61
C ASN A 30 -20.38 -1.87 -36.01
N ALA A 31 -19.68 -1.39 -34.98
CA ALA A 31 -18.67 -2.19 -34.27
C ALA A 31 -19.31 -3.31 -33.42
N LEU A 32 -20.53 -3.11 -32.93
CA LEU A 32 -21.31 -4.16 -32.26
C LEU A 32 -21.86 -5.19 -33.24
N SER A 33 -22.19 -4.80 -34.46
CA SER A 33 -22.72 -5.70 -35.49
C SER A 33 -21.65 -6.69 -35.96
N GLU A 34 -20.39 -6.25 -36.06
CA GLU A 34 -19.23 -7.13 -36.30
C GLU A 34 -19.03 -8.14 -35.16
N ILE A 35 -19.37 -7.76 -33.93
CA ILE A 35 -19.33 -8.65 -32.76
C ILE A 35 -20.53 -9.62 -32.77
N GLY A 36 -21.73 -9.13 -33.11
CA GLY A 36 -22.99 -9.88 -33.12
C GLY A 36 -23.04 -10.98 -34.18
N ALA A 37 -22.44 -10.77 -35.36
CA ALA A 37 -22.31 -11.80 -36.39
C ALA A 37 -21.47 -13.01 -35.94
N SER A 38 -20.58 -12.82 -34.96
CA SER A 38 -19.74 -13.87 -34.37
C SER A 38 -20.36 -14.52 -33.11
N PHE A 39 -21.47 -13.99 -32.59
CA PHE A 39 -22.05 -14.36 -31.29
C PHE A 39 -23.26 -15.30 -31.41
N VAL A 40 -23.88 -15.41 -32.59
CA VAL A 40 -25.11 -16.21 -32.78
C VAL A 40 -24.91 -17.69 -32.39
N ASP A 41 -23.68 -18.21 -32.41
CA ASP A 41 -23.41 -19.63 -32.14
C ASP A 41 -22.99 -19.97 -30.69
N PHE A 42 -22.84 -19.00 -29.78
CA PHE A 42 -22.17 -19.28 -28.49
C PHE A 42 -22.97 -18.82 -27.27
N PHE A 43 -23.98 -19.63 -26.92
CA PHE A 43 -24.63 -19.58 -25.61
C PHE A 43 -23.58 -19.64 -24.49
N GLY A 44 -23.39 -18.54 -23.77
CA GLY A 44 -22.79 -18.52 -22.43
C GLY A 44 -21.27 -18.58 -22.32
N GLY A 45 -20.51 -18.38 -23.40
CA GLY A 45 -19.06 -18.38 -23.32
C GLY A 45 -18.38 -17.11 -23.85
N ARG A 46 -17.18 -16.86 -23.35
CA ARG A 46 -16.36 -15.67 -23.60
C ARG A 46 -16.22 -15.37 -25.10
N SER A 47 -16.88 -14.33 -25.59
CA SER A 47 -16.64 -13.85 -26.95
C SER A 47 -15.33 -13.09 -26.97
N ARG A 48 -14.29 -13.78 -27.43
CA ARG A 48 -12.93 -13.23 -27.54
C ARG A 48 -12.92 -11.92 -28.31
N ASN A 49 -13.76 -11.77 -29.33
CA ASN A 49 -13.85 -10.55 -30.13
C ASN A 49 -14.52 -9.39 -29.38
N TYR A 50 -15.59 -9.65 -28.62
CA TYR A 50 -16.23 -8.64 -27.77
C TYR A 50 -15.30 -8.19 -26.65
N GLU A 51 -14.68 -9.14 -25.96
CA GLU A 51 -13.73 -8.87 -24.87
C GLU A 51 -12.53 -8.05 -25.36
N ASN A 52 -11.93 -8.43 -26.51
CA ASN A 52 -10.83 -7.69 -27.10
C ASN A 52 -11.19 -6.23 -27.40
N LYS A 53 -12.41 -5.97 -27.91
CA LYS A 53 -12.84 -4.60 -28.25
C LYS A 53 -13.08 -3.75 -27.01
N LEU A 54 -13.73 -4.32 -25.99
CA LEU A 54 -13.89 -3.63 -24.70
C LEU A 54 -12.54 -3.36 -24.04
N GLU A 55 -11.59 -4.28 -24.12
CA GLU A 55 -10.23 -4.10 -23.61
C GLU A 55 -9.48 -2.97 -24.34
N GLU A 56 -9.61 -2.90 -25.67
CA GLU A 56 -9.02 -1.84 -26.48
C GLU A 56 -9.54 -0.46 -26.07
N LEU A 57 -10.85 -0.35 -25.85
CA LEU A 57 -11.48 0.89 -25.43
C LEU A 57 -11.11 1.26 -24.01
N TYR A 58 -11.07 0.29 -23.10
CA TYR A 58 -10.59 0.48 -21.74
C TYR A 58 -9.17 1.04 -21.74
N LYS A 59 -8.26 0.46 -22.53
CA LYS A 59 -6.89 0.97 -22.70
C LYS A 59 -6.88 2.40 -23.24
N SER A 60 -7.72 2.68 -24.24
CA SER A 60 -7.84 4.01 -24.84
C SER A 60 -8.29 5.08 -23.84
N VAL A 61 -9.34 4.82 -23.05
CA VAL A 61 -9.83 5.77 -22.03
C VAL A 61 -8.82 5.95 -20.91
N VAL A 62 -8.15 4.88 -20.47
CA VAL A 62 -7.09 4.95 -19.44
C VAL A 62 -5.92 5.80 -19.94
N GLU A 63 -5.48 5.62 -21.18
CA GLU A 63 -4.37 6.40 -21.72
C GLU A 63 -4.75 7.88 -21.91
N SER A 64 -5.98 8.15 -22.35
CA SER A 64 -6.51 9.52 -22.44
C SER A 64 -6.58 10.20 -21.06
N LEU A 65 -7.03 9.47 -20.04
CA LEU A 65 -7.06 9.95 -18.65
C LEU A 65 -5.64 10.26 -18.14
N LYS A 66 -4.66 9.37 -18.42
CA LYS A 66 -3.25 9.57 -18.07
C LYS A 66 -2.66 10.79 -18.77
N GLN A 67 -2.94 10.99 -20.05
CA GLN A 67 -2.48 12.16 -20.79
C GLN A 67 -3.03 13.45 -20.19
N ASN A 68 -4.31 13.47 -19.81
CA ASN A 68 -4.92 14.60 -19.13
C ASN A 68 -4.26 14.86 -17.76
N ALA A 69 -4.07 13.82 -16.93
CA ALA A 69 -3.35 13.92 -15.66
C ALA A 69 -1.90 14.43 -15.82
N ARG A 70 -1.20 14.05 -16.90
CA ARG A 70 0.16 14.54 -17.19
C ARG A 70 0.18 16.05 -17.48
N SER A 71 -0.90 16.61 -18.02
CA SER A 71 -0.99 18.07 -18.24
C SER A 71 -0.96 18.87 -16.93
N TYR A 72 -1.46 18.28 -15.84
CA TYR A 72 -1.37 18.81 -14.48
C TYR A 72 -0.02 18.54 -13.80
N ARG A 73 0.91 17.84 -14.47
CA ARG A 73 2.16 17.31 -13.87
C ARG A 73 1.90 16.42 -12.64
N ALA A 74 0.78 15.70 -12.65
CA ALA A 74 0.48 14.72 -11.61
C ALA A 74 1.39 13.48 -11.74
N ASP A 75 1.62 12.79 -10.61
CA ASP A 75 2.41 11.55 -10.56
C ASP A 75 1.52 10.31 -10.69
N ALA A 76 0.28 10.43 -10.20
CA ALA A 76 -0.68 9.35 -10.16
C ALA A 76 -2.14 9.83 -10.34
N VAL A 77 -3.05 8.88 -10.55
CA VAL A 77 -4.49 9.05 -10.49
C VAL A 77 -5.05 8.04 -9.49
N ILE A 78 -5.79 8.52 -8.49
CA ILE A 78 -6.45 7.71 -7.45
C ILE A 78 -7.97 7.76 -7.63
N GLY A 79 -8.68 6.84 -6.96
CA GLY A 79 -10.14 6.73 -7.05
C GLY A 79 -10.61 6.46 -8.47
N PHE A 80 -9.79 5.74 -9.25
CA PHE A 80 -10.10 5.41 -10.63
C PHE A 80 -11.32 4.50 -10.73
N SER A 81 -12.30 4.91 -11.53
CA SER A 81 -13.50 4.13 -11.82
C SER A 81 -13.83 4.18 -13.30
N VAL A 82 -14.45 3.12 -13.80
CA VAL A 82 -14.94 3.03 -15.18
C VAL A 82 -16.39 2.59 -15.16
N ASN A 83 -17.22 3.35 -15.87
CA ASN A 83 -18.61 3.04 -16.11
C ASN A 83 -18.82 2.75 -17.59
N ILE A 84 -19.71 1.80 -17.88
CA ILE A 84 -20.15 1.48 -19.25
C ILE A 84 -21.65 1.74 -19.30
N ASP A 85 -22.06 2.67 -20.14
CA ASP A 85 -23.44 3.09 -20.32
C ASP A 85 -23.92 2.75 -21.73
N GLU A 86 -25.16 2.29 -21.86
CA GLU A 86 -25.82 2.11 -23.16
C GLU A 86 -26.54 3.39 -23.56
N LEU A 87 -26.26 3.88 -24.76
CA LEU A 87 -26.98 4.95 -25.42
C LEU A 87 -27.83 4.35 -26.54
N SER A 88 -29.15 4.32 -26.33
CA SER A 88 -30.12 3.83 -27.33
C SER A 88 -30.85 5.00 -28.00
N GLY A 89 -30.82 5.04 -29.34
CA GLY A 89 -31.53 6.06 -30.11
C GLY A 89 -31.70 5.68 -31.59
N LYS A 90 -32.91 5.87 -32.13
CA LYS A 90 -33.25 5.67 -33.56
C LYS A 90 -32.80 4.31 -34.14
N GLY A 91 -32.86 3.24 -33.35
CA GLY A 91 -32.51 1.88 -33.80
C GLY A 91 -31.01 1.57 -33.84
N THR A 92 -30.15 2.48 -33.37
CA THR A 92 -28.70 2.28 -33.23
C THR A 92 -28.38 2.12 -31.74
N GLN A 93 -27.82 0.97 -31.35
CA GLN A 93 -27.27 0.77 -30.00
C GLN A 93 -25.83 1.28 -29.99
N MET A 94 -25.49 2.16 -29.04
CA MET A 94 -24.12 2.61 -28.81
C MET A 94 -23.75 2.36 -27.36
N PHE A 95 -22.48 2.04 -27.09
CA PHE A 95 -21.97 1.97 -25.73
C PHE A 95 -20.97 3.07 -25.48
N MET A 96 -21.08 3.71 -24.32
CA MET A 96 -20.16 4.73 -23.85
C MET A 96 -19.37 4.15 -22.68
N ILE A 97 -18.04 4.23 -22.76
CA ILE A 97 -17.15 3.90 -21.64
C ILE A 97 -16.61 5.20 -21.09
N THR A 98 -16.85 5.49 -19.81
CA THR A 98 -16.37 6.69 -19.13
C THR A 98 -15.47 6.30 -17.98
N ALA A 99 -14.22 6.74 -18.02
CA ALA A 99 -13.26 6.64 -16.94
C ALA A 99 -13.20 7.96 -16.17
N ILE A 100 -13.17 7.89 -14.84
CA ILE A 100 -12.99 9.04 -13.95
C ILE A 100 -11.90 8.77 -12.93
N GLY A 101 -11.25 9.82 -12.44
CA GLY A 101 -10.30 9.72 -11.34
C GLY A 101 -9.75 11.07 -10.92
N THR A 102 -9.05 11.10 -9.79
CA THR A 102 -8.45 12.32 -9.23
C THR A 102 -6.93 12.28 -9.44
N PRO A 103 -6.35 13.17 -10.26
CA PRO A 103 -4.91 13.28 -10.39
C PRO A 103 -4.31 13.79 -9.07
N VAL A 104 -3.15 13.27 -8.71
CA VAL A 104 -2.45 13.63 -7.47
C VAL A 104 -0.95 13.78 -7.69
N LEU A 105 -0.35 14.73 -6.98
CA LEU A 105 1.10 14.84 -6.81
C LEU A 105 1.49 14.05 -5.56
N LEU A 106 2.49 13.18 -5.66
CA LEU A 106 2.95 12.35 -4.56
C LEU A 106 4.25 12.90 -3.98
N ASN A 107 4.50 12.61 -2.70
CA ASN A 107 5.81 12.86 -2.13
C ASN A 107 6.88 11.98 -2.77
N GLU A 108 8.13 12.43 -2.74
CA GLU A 108 9.25 11.58 -3.14
C GLU A 108 9.37 10.39 -2.18
N ILE A 109 9.70 9.21 -2.73
CA ILE A 109 10.10 8.09 -1.88
C ILE A 109 11.39 8.52 -1.20
N LYS A 110 11.36 8.69 0.12
CA LYS A 110 12.59 8.79 0.90
C LYS A 110 13.33 7.48 0.68
N HIS A 111 14.33 7.48 -0.19
CA HIS A 111 15.35 6.45 -0.20
C HIS A 111 16.03 6.56 1.16
N ILE A 112 15.59 5.73 2.11
CA ILE A 112 16.41 5.45 3.28
C ILE A 112 17.64 4.79 2.69
N GLN A 113 18.73 5.54 2.61
CA GLN A 113 20.02 4.94 2.36
C GLN A 113 20.19 3.96 3.51
N ALA A 114 20.08 2.67 3.22
CA ALA A 114 20.66 1.68 4.09
C ALA A 114 22.15 2.04 4.10
N GLU A 115 22.60 2.69 5.17
CA GLU A 115 24.02 2.75 5.45
C GLU A 115 24.47 1.29 5.41
N ALA A 116 25.27 0.94 4.41
CA ALA A 116 25.96 -0.33 4.42
C ALA A 116 26.85 -0.30 5.65
N VAL A 117 26.37 -0.88 6.74
CA VAL A 117 27.20 -1.18 7.89
C VAL A 117 28.15 -2.25 7.38
N GLY A 118 29.30 -1.81 6.88
CA GLY A 118 30.35 -2.68 6.39
C GLY A 118 30.79 -3.61 7.51
N GLY A 119 30.49 -4.90 7.35
CA GLY A 119 30.79 -5.97 8.27
C GLY A 119 29.88 -7.14 7.95
N ASP A 120 30.39 -8.37 8.03
CA ASP A 120 29.53 -9.55 8.04
C ASP A 120 28.45 -9.30 9.10
N ILE A 121 27.18 -9.26 8.68
CA ILE A 121 26.07 -9.16 9.62
C ILE A 121 26.05 -10.51 10.34
N ASP A 122 26.72 -10.55 11.48
CA ASP A 122 26.74 -11.72 12.35
C ASP A 122 25.28 -12.09 12.64
N GLY A 123 24.89 -13.32 12.29
CA GLY A 123 23.54 -13.83 12.52
C GLY A 123 23.13 -13.77 13.99
N SER A 124 24.10 -13.63 14.90
CA SER A 124 23.86 -13.32 16.31
C SER A 124 23.12 -11.98 16.52
N VAL A 125 23.41 -10.95 15.72
CA VAL A 125 22.81 -9.61 15.82
C VAL A 125 21.33 -9.66 15.44
N ILE A 126 21.00 -10.34 14.34
CA ILE A 126 19.61 -10.54 13.91
C ILE A 126 18.86 -11.37 14.94
N LYS A 127 19.46 -12.46 15.41
CA LYS A 127 18.87 -13.32 16.45
C LYS A 127 18.60 -12.57 17.75
N ASN A 128 19.51 -11.68 18.16
CA ASN A 128 19.36 -10.86 19.35
C ASN A 128 18.26 -9.80 19.18
N LYS A 129 18.15 -9.15 18.01
CA LYS A 129 17.05 -8.22 17.70
C LYS A 129 15.68 -8.91 17.69
N VAL A 130 15.56 -10.07 17.05
CA VAL A 130 14.30 -10.84 17.04
C VAL A 130 13.94 -11.29 18.46
N LYS A 131 14.91 -11.78 19.23
CA LYS A 131 14.69 -12.14 20.64
C LYS A 131 14.26 -10.93 21.48
N ALA A 132 14.82 -9.75 21.23
CA ALA A 132 14.42 -8.52 21.91
C ALA A 132 12.98 -8.11 21.59
N SER A 133 12.57 -8.14 20.32
CA SER A 133 11.18 -7.85 19.93
C SER A 133 10.19 -8.79 20.61
N LEU A 134 10.47 -10.10 20.62
CA LEU A 134 9.61 -11.09 21.29
C LEU A 134 9.51 -10.86 22.80
N ILE A 135 10.60 -10.43 23.46
CA ILE A 135 10.60 -10.10 24.89
C ILE A 135 9.73 -8.86 25.15
N ILE A 136 9.87 -7.81 24.33
CA ILE A 136 9.10 -6.56 24.48
C ILE A 136 7.60 -6.80 24.27
N GLU A 137 7.23 -7.63 23.29
CA GLU A 137 5.84 -7.98 23.03
C GLU A 137 5.23 -8.84 24.15
N ARG A 138 6.02 -9.76 24.72
CA ARG A 138 5.54 -10.72 25.73
C ARG A 138 5.51 -10.14 27.14
N TYR A 139 6.48 -9.29 27.48
CA TYR A 139 6.66 -8.76 28.82
C TYR A 139 6.31 -7.28 28.86
N THR A 140 5.02 -7.01 29.00
CA THR A 140 4.52 -5.64 29.18
C THR A 140 4.58 -5.16 30.63
N GLY A 141 5.14 -5.93 31.57
CA GLY A 141 5.31 -5.54 32.98
C GLY A 141 6.48 -6.27 33.63
N ILE A 142 7.16 -5.64 34.59
CA ILE A 142 8.45 -6.12 35.15
C ILE A 142 8.28 -7.40 35.97
N TYR A 143 7.13 -7.56 36.64
CA TYR A 143 6.94 -8.58 37.67
C TYR A 143 6.83 -10.02 37.15
N THR A 144 6.81 -10.20 35.83
CA THR A 144 6.66 -11.52 35.20
C THR A 144 7.95 -12.02 34.54
N MET A 145 9.04 -11.24 34.57
CA MET A 145 10.29 -11.61 33.91
C MET A 145 11.07 -12.67 34.70
N ASP A 146 11.49 -13.73 34.01
CA ASP A 146 12.41 -14.72 34.58
C ASP A 146 13.86 -14.22 34.59
N ASN A 147 14.70 -14.85 35.43
CA ASN A 147 16.08 -14.42 35.64
C ASN A 147 16.93 -14.50 34.37
N ALA A 148 16.66 -15.47 33.49
CA ALA A 148 17.38 -15.64 32.23
C ALA A 148 17.06 -14.53 31.22
N THR A 149 15.83 -14.02 31.22
CA THR A 149 15.40 -12.88 30.41
C THR A 149 16.01 -11.58 30.95
N ALA A 150 16.04 -11.40 32.27
CA ALA A 150 16.69 -10.25 32.91
C ALA A 150 18.20 -10.18 32.61
N GLU A 151 18.91 -11.29 32.74
CA GLU A 151 20.34 -11.39 32.43
C GLU A 151 20.63 -11.15 30.94
N PHE A 152 19.78 -11.66 30.05
CA PHE A 152 19.90 -11.37 28.62
C PHE A 152 19.73 -9.88 28.33
N ILE A 153 18.73 -9.22 28.92
CA ILE A 153 18.52 -7.77 28.74
C ILE A 153 19.74 -6.99 29.21
N ALA A 154 20.22 -7.26 30.44
CA ALA A 154 21.38 -6.59 31.06
C ALA A 154 22.64 -6.67 30.19
N THR A 155 22.90 -7.84 29.62
CA THR A 155 24.15 -8.12 28.88
C THR A 155 24.07 -7.80 27.38
N SER A 156 22.86 -7.67 26.81
CA SER A 156 22.66 -7.56 25.36
C SER A 156 23.10 -6.24 24.72
N ARG A 157 23.31 -5.17 25.51
CA ARG A 157 23.57 -3.78 25.03
C ARG A 157 22.56 -3.26 23.99
N LEU A 158 21.37 -3.85 23.90
CA LEU A 158 20.35 -3.47 22.94
C LEU A 158 19.52 -2.29 23.46
N THR A 159 19.49 -1.21 22.67
CA THR A 159 18.71 0.01 22.98
C THR A 159 17.20 -0.21 22.94
N GLU A 160 16.75 -1.29 22.29
CA GLU A 160 15.36 -1.66 22.12
C GLU A 160 14.67 -1.97 23.47
N PHE A 161 15.43 -2.28 24.52
CA PHE A 161 14.89 -2.52 25.86
C PHE A 161 14.73 -1.27 26.72
N VAL A 162 15.19 -0.10 26.26
CA VAL A 162 15.03 1.18 26.96
C VAL A 162 13.57 1.49 27.34
N PRO A 163 12.55 1.24 26.48
CA PRO A 163 11.15 1.43 26.86
C PRO A 163 10.70 0.53 28.01
N LEU A 164 11.20 -0.71 28.10
CA LEU A 164 10.89 -1.60 29.22
C LEU A 164 11.47 -1.06 30.53
N LEU A 165 12.68 -0.48 30.50
CA LEU A 165 13.29 0.17 31.65
C LEU A 165 12.53 1.42 32.10
N PHE A 166 12.11 2.28 31.16
CA PHE A 166 11.30 3.46 31.50
C PHE A 166 9.94 3.06 32.08
N LYS A 167 9.29 2.05 31.49
CA LYS A 167 8.05 1.51 32.01
C LYS A 167 8.25 0.93 33.41
N ALA A 168 9.37 0.23 33.62
CA ALA A 168 9.73 -0.32 34.91
C ALA A 168 9.83 0.77 35.99
N MET A 169 10.56 1.84 35.67
CA MET A 169 10.73 2.98 36.57
C MET A 169 9.42 3.71 36.90
N ASN A 170 8.50 3.79 35.94
CA ASN A 170 7.21 4.46 36.13
C ASN A 170 6.19 3.62 36.91
N GLU A 171 6.30 2.28 36.89
CA GLU A 171 5.35 1.38 37.57
C GLU A 171 5.66 1.18 39.07
N THR A 172 6.90 1.33 39.51
CA THR A 172 7.31 1.02 40.91
C THR A 172 7.40 2.23 41.85
N GLY A 173 7.46 3.47 41.36
CA GLY A 173 7.93 4.58 42.21
C GLY A 173 9.35 4.32 42.74
N GLU A 174 9.90 5.23 43.56
CA GLU A 174 11.25 5.12 44.12
C GLU A 174 11.38 4.02 45.20
N ASP A 175 11.11 2.76 44.84
CA ASP A 175 11.22 1.63 45.75
C ASP A 175 12.67 1.11 45.81
N GLN A 176 13.14 0.81 47.02
CA GLN A 176 14.54 0.45 47.29
C GLN A 176 14.89 -0.94 46.71
N GLU A 177 13.91 -1.82 46.56
CA GLU A 177 14.05 -3.14 45.92
C GLU A 177 14.38 -3.03 44.41
N PHE A 178 13.97 -1.93 43.75
CA PHE A 178 14.30 -1.67 42.36
C PHE A 178 15.76 -1.22 42.17
N LYS A 179 16.33 -0.46 43.12
CA LYS A 179 17.75 -0.07 43.07
C LYS A 179 18.68 -1.28 43.15
N ASP A 180 18.30 -2.26 43.96
CA ASP A 180 19.05 -3.51 44.08
C ASP A 180 18.96 -4.37 42.81
N ARG A 181 17.82 -4.34 42.09
CA ARG A 181 17.64 -5.02 40.79
C ARG A 181 18.22 -4.25 39.59
N GLN A 182 18.30 -2.92 39.68
CA GLN A 182 19.04 -2.09 38.70
C GLN A 182 20.51 -2.46 38.67
N ALA A 183 21.12 -2.77 39.82
CA ALA A 183 22.50 -3.23 39.88
C ALA A 183 22.70 -4.53 39.07
N THR A 184 21.68 -5.38 38.96
CA THR A 184 21.71 -6.59 38.12
C THR A 184 21.50 -6.28 36.63
N LEU A 185 20.86 -5.16 36.29
CA LEU A 185 20.61 -4.74 34.90
C LEU A 185 21.77 -3.90 34.30
N TYR A 186 22.71 -3.43 35.12
CA TYR A 186 23.77 -2.49 34.73
C TYR A 186 25.20 -2.90 35.13
N VAL A 187 25.48 -4.21 35.29
CA VAL A 187 26.84 -4.77 35.37
C VAL A 187 27.09 -5.65 34.15
#